data_AF-A0A368FH68-F1
#
_entry.id   AF-A0A368FH68-F1
#
_cell.length_a   1.000
_cell.length_b   1.000
_cell.length_c   1.000
_cell.angle_alpha   90.00
_cell.angle_beta   90.00
_cell.angle_gamma   90.00
#
_symmetry.space_group_name_H-M   'P 1'
#
loop_
_entity.id
_entity.type
_entity.pdbx_description
1 polymer ?
#
loop_
_entity_poly.entity_id
_entity_poly.type
_entity_poly.pdbx_seq_one_letter_code
_entity_poly.pdbx_strand_id
1 'polypeptide(L)'
;MSGKDHYQSIPVNFIGATLCVAKTVFDQREQRLSIILYDIVEAGTNLRVDVLKFTSMDNRDVTYAQIAPRWNRNAPIMVGSLLAAGSAKKIFPAIDSPAYRASLDLCVSFTPAGHIRSNAATKSVESGLTCFERTVPLSTQQMAFAAFEKAETLIYNRTTLDGVNIPAVEIVFSLNKNFRREKHEWIYNEASKVIALMTQWTSFPYPLDALKLFSAPIRASSHSALGLITLQDRLVEHPSYTLAHVSLIHSVIQQWLSGIVSMSTADESCFTESLTTYLEWKINEQLNIVNKTRAGEIEAIRPKDLSTEGRDESRMLRSLEVSIPTH
;
A
#
# COMPACT_ATOMS: atom_id res chain seq x y z
N MET A 1 -6.42 -5.95 42.97
CA MET A 1 -6.21 -4.48 43.03
C MET A 1 -6.97 -3.87 41.86
N SER A 2 -7.89 -2.97 42.19
CA SER A 2 -8.83 -2.32 41.27
C SER A 2 -8.09 -1.52 40.19
N GLY A 3 -8.23 -1.93 38.93
CA GLY A 3 -7.80 -1.15 37.77
C GLY A 3 -8.91 -0.16 37.41
N LYS A 4 -8.69 1.12 37.69
CA LYS A 4 -9.58 2.19 37.22
C LYS A 4 -9.44 2.30 35.71
N ASP A 5 -10.50 1.97 34.98
CA ASP A 5 -10.64 2.31 33.57
C ASP A 5 -10.66 3.84 33.44
N HIS A 6 -9.55 4.41 32.95
CA HIS A 6 -9.52 5.81 32.55
C HIS A 6 -10.32 5.97 31.25
N TYR A 7 -11.59 6.36 31.39
CA TYR A 7 -12.40 6.83 30.28
C TYR A 7 -11.80 8.14 29.73
N GLN A 8 -11.15 8.05 28.58
CA GLN A 8 -10.79 9.23 27.80
C GLN A 8 -12.01 9.60 26.95
N SER A 9 -12.64 10.74 27.27
CA SER A 9 -13.72 11.31 26.48
C SER A 9 -13.20 11.69 25.08
N ILE A 10 -13.79 11.12 24.04
CA ILE A 10 -13.56 11.50 22.64
C ILE A 10 -14.59 12.59 22.30
N PRO A 11 -14.18 13.86 22.09
CA PRO A 11 -15.12 14.89 21.67
C PRO A 11 -15.59 14.63 20.22
N VAL A 12 -16.90 14.72 19.99
CA VAL A 12 -17.51 14.65 18.66
C VAL A 12 -18.07 16.02 18.35
N ASN A 13 -17.51 16.70 17.35
CA ASN A 13 -17.88 18.08 17.00
C ASN A 13 -18.74 18.10 15.73
N PHE A 14 -19.83 18.86 15.74
CA PHE A 14 -20.60 19.19 14.55
C PHE A 14 -20.14 20.53 13.97
N ILE A 15 -20.63 20.84 12.76
CA ILE A 15 -20.66 22.20 12.22
C ILE A 15 -21.64 23.03 13.07
N GLY A 16 -21.23 23.42 14.28
CA GLY A 16 -21.92 24.38 15.15
C GLY A 16 -22.50 23.87 16.49
N ALA A 17 -22.61 22.56 16.74
CA ALA A 17 -23.16 22.01 17.99
C ALA A 17 -22.48 20.71 18.46
N THR A 18 -21.91 20.66 19.66
CA THR A 18 -21.27 19.44 20.18
C THR A 18 -22.32 18.40 20.58
N LEU A 19 -22.21 17.17 20.06
CA LEU A 19 -23.09 16.06 20.46
C LEU A 19 -22.53 15.37 21.71
N CYS A 20 -23.42 15.06 22.66
CA CYS A 20 -23.04 14.39 23.89
C CYS A 20 -22.84 12.89 23.65
N VAL A 21 -21.63 12.40 23.95
CA VAL A 21 -21.31 10.97 23.96
C VAL A 21 -21.77 10.38 25.29
N ALA A 22 -22.73 9.46 25.26
CA ALA A 22 -23.21 8.73 26.42
C ALA A 22 -22.18 7.71 26.91
N LYS A 23 -21.58 6.97 25.97
CA LYS A 23 -20.61 5.93 26.31
C LYS A 23 -19.68 5.64 25.14
N THR A 24 -18.43 5.36 25.44
CA THR A 24 -17.48 4.76 24.51
C THR A 24 -17.20 3.32 24.94
N VAL A 25 -17.34 2.37 24.02
CA VAL A 25 -17.06 0.95 24.27
C VAL A 25 -16.05 0.46 23.26
N PHE A 26 -14.92 -0.07 23.74
CA PHE A 26 -13.95 -0.73 22.89
C PHE A 26 -14.07 -2.25 23.04
N ASP A 27 -14.52 -2.90 21.99
CA ASP A 27 -14.52 -4.36 21.90
C ASP A 27 -13.16 -4.81 21.35
N GLN A 28 -12.34 -5.40 22.21
CA GLN A 28 -11.00 -5.85 21.83
C GLN A 28 -11.02 -7.05 20.88
N ARG A 29 -12.04 -7.92 20.97
CA ARG A 29 -12.13 -9.12 20.12
C ARG A 29 -12.48 -8.73 18.70
N GLU A 30 -13.47 -7.86 18.56
CA GLU A 30 -13.92 -7.33 17.28
C GLU A 30 -13.04 -6.18 16.77
N GLN A 31 -12.10 -5.69 17.59
CA GLN A 31 -11.27 -4.51 17.34
C GLN A 31 -12.12 -3.30 16.91
N ARG A 32 -13.24 -3.08 17.61
CA ARG A 32 -14.27 -2.10 17.26
C ARG A 32 -14.45 -1.08 18.38
N LEU A 33 -14.29 0.19 18.04
CA LEU A 33 -14.67 1.30 18.91
C LEU A 33 -16.11 1.72 18.61
N SER A 34 -16.99 1.63 19.60
CA SER A 34 -18.38 2.06 19.53
C SER A 34 -18.54 3.37 20.30
N ILE A 35 -19.03 4.41 19.63
CA ILE A 35 -19.35 5.71 20.23
C ILE A 35 -20.88 5.79 20.30
N ILE A 36 -21.42 5.73 21.51
CA ILE A 36 -22.85 5.77 21.78
C ILE A 36 -23.21 7.21 22.13
N LEU A 37 -24.09 7.82 21.35
CA LEU A 37 -24.57 9.19 21.54
C LEU A 37 -25.81 9.19 22.45
N TYR A 38 -26.07 10.29 23.15
CA TYR A 38 -27.33 10.49 23.89
C TYR A 38 -28.51 10.70 22.94
N ASP A 39 -28.27 11.47 21.88
CA ASP A 39 -29.29 11.85 20.92
C ASP A 39 -29.23 10.98 19.66
N ILE A 40 -30.38 10.80 19.03
CA ILE A 40 -30.49 10.14 17.72
C ILE A 40 -30.04 11.14 16.65
N VAL A 41 -29.20 10.67 15.72
CA VAL A 41 -28.76 11.47 14.58
C VAL A 41 -29.60 11.12 13.36
N GLU A 42 -30.16 12.13 12.69
CA GLU A 42 -30.95 11.95 11.47
C GLU A 42 -30.08 11.47 10.30
N ALA A 43 -30.64 10.59 9.47
CA ALA A 43 -29.97 10.09 8.27
C ALA A 43 -29.64 11.22 7.29
N GLY A 44 -28.46 11.15 6.67
CA GLY A 44 -27.95 12.20 5.78
C GLY A 44 -27.17 13.31 6.49
N THR A 45 -27.06 13.26 7.82
CA THR A 45 -26.28 14.23 8.60
C THR A 45 -24.78 13.91 8.57
N ASN A 46 -23.95 14.91 8.27
CA ASN A 46 -22.49 14.78 8.35
C ASN A 46 -22.03 14.89 9.80
N LEU A 47 -21.30 13.88 10.27
CA LEU A 47 -20.69 13.85 11.60
C LEU A 47 -19.18 13.99 11.49
N ARG A 48 -18.58 14.79 12.38
CA ARG A 48 -17.13 14.85 12.57
C ARG A 48 -16.78 14.29 13.95
N VAL A 49 -15.91 13.30 13.96
CA VAL A 49 -15.41 12.63 15.16
C VAL A 49 -13.96 13.05 15.36
N ASP A 50 -13.66 13.72 16.48
CA ASP A 50 -12.30 14.18 16.80
C ASP A 50 -11.67 13.27 17.86
N VAL A 51 -10.84 12.32 17.42
CA VAL A 51 -10.01 11.53 18.35
C VAL A 51 -8.70 12.25 18.60
N LEU A 52 -8.65 13.04 19.69
CA LEU A 52 -7.53 13.95 19.96
C LEU A 52 -6.21 13.24 20.31
N LYS A 53 -6.27 12.10 21.00
CA LYS A 53 -5.08 11.38 21.47
C LYS A 53 -5.33 9.88 21.38
N PHE A 54 -4.39 9.19 20.76
CA PHE A 54 -4.31 7.74 20.74
C PHE A 54 -2.85 7.33 20.60
N THR A 55 -2.53 6.12 21.02
CA THR A 55 -1.19 5.53 20.89
C THR A 55 -1.34 4.12 20.35
N SER A 56 -0.64 3.83 19.27
CA SER A 56 -0.50 2.49 18.72
C SER A 56 0.59 1.73 19.49
N MET A 57 0.26 0.57 20.05
CA MET A 57 1.20 -0.25 20.84
C MET A 57 1.76 -1.45 20.06
N ASP A 58 1.00 -1.99 19.09
CA ASP A 58 1.40 -3.15 18.28
C ASP A 58 1.16 -2.89 16.79
N ASN A 59 2.18 -2.32 16.14
CA ASN A 59 2.15 -1.96 14.72
C ASN A 59 3.29 -2.59 13.91
N ARG A 60 4.01 -3.56 14.48
CA ARG A 60 5.23 -4.13 13.86
C ARG A 60 4.96 -4.87 12.55
N ASP A 61 3.74 -5.35 12.35
CA ASP A 61 3.36 -6.04 11.11
C ASP A 61 2.80 -5.08 10.05
N VAL A 62 2.54 -3.83 10.41
CA VAL A 62 1.94 -2.80 9.53
C VAL A 62 2.82 -1.57 9.39
N THR A 63 4.03 -1.62 9.94
CA THR A 63 5.07 -0.60 9.82
C THR A 63 6.42 -1.29 9.73
N TYR A 64 7.41 -0.59 9.19
CA TYR A 64 8.80 -0.99 9.27
C TYR A 64 9.63 0.11 9.91
N ALA A 65 10.73 -0.26 10.55
CA ALA A 65 11.67 0.67 11.12
C ALA A 65 13.10 0.16 10.94
N GLN A 66 13.96 1.03 10.41
CA GLN A 66 15.39 0.91 10.42
C GLN A 66 15.93 1.97 11.36
N ILE A 67 16.55 1.54 12.47
CA ILE A 67 17.13 2.45 13.44
C ILE A 67 18.65 2.30 13.35
N ALA A 68 19.35 3.44 13.31
CA ALA A 68 20.80 3.45 13.29
C ALA A 68 21.34 2.72 14.53
N PRO A 69 22.19 1.68 14.36
CA PRO A 69 22.74 0.96 15.47
C PRO A 69 23.71 1.86 16.25
N ARG A 70 23.87 1.59 17.55
CA ARG A 70 24.70 2.42 18.44
C ARG A 70 26.14 2.64 17.94
N TRP A 71 26.69 1.64 17.24
CA TRP A 71 28.05 1.66 16.70
C TRP A 71 28.18 2.36 15.34
N ASN A 72 27.08 2.66 14.64
CA ASN A 72 27.08 3.40 13.39
C ASN A 72 25.93 4.42 13.37
N ARG A 73 26.16 5.57 14.02
CA ARG A 73 25.21 6.69 14.05
C ARG A 73 24.97 7.36 12.69
N ASN A 74 25.79 7.03 11.69
CA ASN A 74 25.65 7.50 10.32
C ASN A 74 24.83 6.53 9.44
N ALA A 75 24.38 5.40 9.99
CA ALA A 75 23.48 4.52 9.27
C ALA A 75 22.17 5.24 8.94
N PRO A 76 21.56 4.95 7.78
CA PRO A 76 20.24 5.48 7.44
C PRO A 76 19.21 5.09 8.49
N ILE A 77 18.35 6.05 8.83
CA ILE A 77 17.18 5.84 9.67
C ILE A 77 15.97 5.89 8.75
N MET A 78 15.06 4.94 8.87
CA MET A 78 13.83 4.92 8.08
C MET A 78 12.68 4.38 8.92
N VAL A 79 11.49 4.97 8.78
CA VAL A 79 10.24 4.46 9.37
C VAL A 79 9.15 4.63 8.35
N GLY A 80 8.33 3.61 8.12
CA GLY A 80 7.22 3.73 7.18
C GLY A 80 6.10 2.75 7.46
N SER A 81 5.01 2.92 6.72
CA SER A 81 3.78 2.12 6.83
C SER A 81 3.75 0.98 5.80
N LEU A 82 3.11 -0.12 6.17
CA LEU A 82 2.81 -1.30 5.35
C LEU A 82 1.34 -1.70 5.55
N LEU A 83 0.43 -0.76 5.27
CA LEU A 83 -0.98 -1.00 5.51
C LEU A 83 -1.57 -1.99 4.49
N ALA A 84 -2.35 -2.93 4.99
CA ALA A 84 -3.10 -3.91 4.22
C ALA A 84 -4.58 -3.87 4.64
N ALA A 85 -5.43 -4.66 3.97
CA ALA A 85 -6.85 -4.71 4.27
C ALA A 85 -7.08 -4.99 5.76
N GLY A 86 -7.81 -4.09 6.44
CA GLY A 86 -8.13 -4.23 7.86
C GLY A 86 -6.97 -3.99 8.83
N SER A 87 -5.83 -3.46 8.36
CA SER A 87 -4.65 -3.27 9.19
C SER A 87 -4.43 -1.81 9.62
N ALA A 88 -5.10 -0.84 9.00
CA ALA A 88 -4.95 0.59 9.29
C ALA A 88 -5.40 0.95 10.71
N LYS A 89 -6.43 0.24 11.21
CA LYS A 89 -6.93 0.38 12.58
C LYS A 89 -5.89 0.11 13.68
N LYS A 90 -4.76 -0.54 13.34
CA LYS A 90 -3.63 -0.71 14.26
C LYS A 90 -2.81 0.57 14.44
N ILE A 91 -2.84 1.49 13.47
CA ILE A 91 -2.07 2.74 13.51
C ILE A 91 -2.95 3.90 13.98
N PHE A 92 -4.18 4.02 13.46
CA PHE A 92 -5.09 5.10 13.82
C PHE A 92 -6.57 4.64 13.79
N PRO A 93 -7.48 5.25 14.56
CA PRO A 93 -8.90 4.95 14.50
C PRO A 93 -9.46 5.28 13.11
N ALA A 94 -10.03 4.28 12.44
CA ALA A 94 -10.55 4.43 11.09
C ALA A 94 -11.72 3.48 10.82
N ILE A 95 -12.54 3.82 9.83
CA ILE A 95 -13.47 2.88 9.21
C ILE A 95 -12.66 2.05 8.21
N ASP A 96 -12.11 0.94 8.69
CA ASP A 96 -11.10 0.16 7.96
C ASP A 96 -11.73 -0.92 7.06
N SER A 97 -12.30 -0.47 5.94
CA SER A 97 -12.85 -1.34 4.89
C SER A 97 -12.43 -0.84 3.50
N PRO A 98 -12.02 -1.73 2.57
CA PRO A 98 -11.67 -1.37 1.20
C PRO A 98 -12.77 -0.61 0.43
N ALA A 99 -14.05 -0.84 0.77
CA ALA A 99 -15.20 -0.20 0.14
C ALA A 99 -15.31 1.30 0.44
N TYR A 100 -14.80 1.74 1.60
CA TYR A 100 -14.93 3.12 2.04
C TYR A 100 -13.66 3.90 1.70
N ARG A 101 -13.78 4.78 0.71
CA ARG A 101 -12.71 5.69 0.31
C ARG A 101 -12.94 7.07 0.87
N ALA A 102 -11.87 7.67 1.38
CA ALA A 102 -11.88 9.04 1.86
C ALA A 102 -10.60 9.75 1.43
N SER A 103 -10.69 11.05 1.20
CA SER A 103 -9.52 11.91 1.07
C SER A 103 -8.89 12.16 2.44
N LEU A 104 -7.57 12.14 2.52
CA LEU A 104 -6.81 12.30 3.74
C LEU A 104 -6.03 13.62 3.74
N ASP A 105 -6.10 14.35 4.84
CA ASP A 105 -5.16 15.43 5.17
C ASP A 105 -4.17 14.87 6.20
N LEU A 106 -2.90 14.72 5.82
CA LEU A 106 -1.89 14.07 6.66
C LEU A 106 -0.80 15.06 7.08
N CYS A 107 -0.47 15.06 8.36
CA CYS A 107 0.77 15.63 8.89
C CYS A 107 1.51 14.58 9.71
N VAL A 108 2.82 14.49 9.51
CA VAL A 108 3.69 13.52 10.21
C VAL A 108 4.84 14.28 10.85
N SER A 109 5.07 14.03 12.13
CA SER A 109 6.23 14.54 12.85
C SER A 109 7.32 13.48 12.89
N PHE A 110 8.55 13.89 12.60
CA PHE A 110 9.73 13.04 12.68
C PHE A 110 10.91 13.84 13.28
N THR A 111 12.15 13.55 12.88
CA THR A 111 13.33 14.33 13.28
C THR A 111 13.40 15.63 12.46
N PRO A 112 13.88 16.75 13.01
CA PRO A 112 14.03 18.01 12.27
C PRO A 112 14.93 17.92 11.03
N ALA A 113 15.90 16.99 11.02
CA ALA A 113 16.80 16.73 9.90
C ALA A 113 16.26 15.67 8.92
N GLY A 114 15.16 15.00 9.27
CA GLY A 114 14.58 13.94 8.48
C GLY A 114 13.62 14.47 7.41
N HIS A 115 13.38 13.62 6.41
CA HIS A 115 12.47 13.87 5.32
C HIS A 115 11.31 12.89 5.40
N ILE A 116 10.11 13.33 4.97
CA ILE A 116 8.92 12.49 4.95
C ILE A 116 8.31 12.53 3.54
N ARG A 117 7.82 11.39 3.07
CA ARG A 117 7.01 11.24 1.86
C ARG A 117 5.72 10.52 2.20
N SER A 118 4.68 10.81 1.42
CA SER A 118 3.37 10.17 1.50
C SER A 118 2.75 10.06 0.10
N ASN A 119 1.51 9.60 0.02
CA ASN A 119 0.74 9.48 -1.20
C ASN A 119 0.69 10.83 -1.96
N ALA A 120 0.43 11.93 -1.24
CA ALA A 120 0.31 13.27 -1.81
C ALA A 120 1.64 14.04 -1.83
N ALA A 121 1.62 15.21 -2.49
CA ALA A 121 2.74 16.13 -2.51
C ALA A 121 2.93 16.81 -1.13
N THR A 122 4.16 17.20 -0.83
CA THR A 122 4.46 17.97 0.39
C THR A 122 3.87 19.36 0.28
N LYS A 123 3.11 19.77 1.30
CA LYS A 123 2.52 21.11 1.41
C LYS A 123 3.39 22.05 2.22
N SER A 124 3.88 21.61 3.37
CA SER A 124 4.74 22.40 4.25
C SER A 124 5.67 21.52 5.08
N VAL A 125 6.81 22.09 5.49
CA VAL A 125 7.78 21.48 6.41
C VAL A 125 8.17 22.53 7.44
N GLU A 126 7.82 22.30 8.70
CA GLU A 126 8.09 23.22 9.80
C GLU A 126 8.58 22.43 11.03
N SER A 127 9.80 22.70 11.49
CA SER A 127 10.34 22.16 12.76
C SER A 127 10.21 20.62 12.94
N GLY A 128 10.39 19.84 11.86
CA GLY A 128 10.27 18.38 11.89
C GLY A 128 8.84 17.85 11.69
N LEU A 129 7.85 18.72 11.52
CA LEU A 129 6.50 18.40 11.08
C LEU A 129 6.41 18.60 9.56
N THR A 130 6.00 17.56 8.84
CA THR A 130 5.71 17.64 7.41
C THR A 130 4.22 17.41 7.18
N CYS A 131 3.55 18.38 6.55
CA CYS A 131 2.16 18.24 6.13
C CYS A 131 2.08 18.05 4.61
N PHE A 132 1.10 17.27 4.18
CA PHE A 132 0.87 16.92 2.79
C PHE A 132 -0.40 17.58 2.25
N GLU A 133 -0.46 17.73 0.94
CA GLU A 133 -1.70 18.10 0.25
C GLU A 133 -2.77 17.03 0.46
N ARG A 134 -4.03 17.43 0.32
CA ARG A 134 -5.17 16.52 0.43
C ARG A 134 -5.06 15.43 -0.63
N THR A 135 -5.15 14.16 -0.22
CA THR A 135 -5.08 13.05 -1.18
C THR A 135 -6.33 12.98 -2.06
N VAL A 136 -6.20 12.33 -3.22
CA VAL A 136 -7.37 11.72 -3.88
C VAL A 136 -8.08 10.74 -2.92
N PRO A 137 -9.35 10.37 -3.14
CA PRO A 137 -10.00 9.38 -2.28
C PRO A 137 -9.23 8.06 -2.25
N LEU A 138 -8.78 7.64 -1.06
CA LEU A 138 -8.05 6.39 -0.82
C LEU A 138 -8.85 5.49 0.10
N SER A 139 -8.79 4.18 -0.12
CA SER A 139 -9.11 3.22 0.94
C SER A 139 -8.05 3.32 2.03
N THR A 140 -8.40 3.07 3.29
CA THR A 140 -7.49 3.16 4.45
C THR A 140 -6.19 2.37 4.27
N GLN A 141 -6.25 1.19 3.66
CA GLN A 141 -5.08 0.36 3.36
C GLN A 141 -4.08 0.98 2.36
N GLN A 142 -4.52 1.95 1.55
CA GLN A 142 -3.68 2.63 0.56
C GLN A 142 -3.01 3.88 1.14
N MET A 143 -3.33 4.28 2.38
CA MET A 143 -2.60 5.33 3.07
C MET A 143 -1.16 4.88 3.31
N ALA A 144 -0.20 5.72 2.93
CA ALA A 144 1.20 5.44 3.14
C ALA A 144 2.00 6.66 3.54
N PHE A 145 2.99 6.44 4.39
CA PHE A 145 4.04 7.41 4.68
C PHE A 145 5.37 6.68 4.87
N ALA A 146 6.45 7.37 4.55
CA ALA A 146 7.81 6.94 4.84
C ALA A 146 8.65 8.15 5.24
N ALA A 147 9.25 8.07 6.41
CA ALA A 147 10.18 9.04 6.97
C ALA A 147 11.60 8.47 6.90
N PHE A 148 12.59 9.30 6.58
CA PHE A 148 13.97 8.87 6.46
C PHE A 148 14.98 9.98 6.79
N GLU A 149 16.18 9.58 7.19
CA GLU A 149 17.32 10.46 7.42
C GLU A 149 18.60 9.74 6.95
N LYS A 150 19.56 10.49 6.39
CA LYS A 150 20.87 9.96 5.91
C LYS A 150 20.74 8.85 4.86
N ALA A 151 19.67 8.88 4.07
CA ALA A 151 19.43 7.97 2.95
C ALA A 151 19.90 8.59 1.63
N GLU A 152 20.31 7.74 0.70
CA GLU A 152 20.59 8.16 -0.67
C GLU A 152 19.29 8.29 -1.47
N THR A 153 19.24 9.26 -2.40
CA THR A 153 18.06 9.49 -3.23
C THR A 153 18.41 9.63 -4.71
N LEU A 154 17.60 9.04 -5.57
CA LEU A 154 17.62 9.25 -7.01
C LEU A 154 16.30 9.89 -7.42
N ILE A 155 16.38 11.00 -8.15
CA ILE A 155 15.22 11.75 -8.61
C ILE A 155 15.27 11.79 -10.13
N TYR A 156 14.23 11.25 -10.75
CA TYR A 156 13.98 11.31 -12.18
C TYR A 156 12.78 12.22 -12.41
N ASN A 157 12.98 13.28 -13.20
CA ASN A 157 11.91 14.20 -13.57
C ASN A 157 10.91 13.51 -14.49
N ARG A 158 9.75 14.13 -14.67
CA ARG A 158 8.75 13.66 -15.65
C ARG A 158 9.37 13.55 -17.04
N THR A 159 9.03 12.47 -17.72
CA THR A 159 9.49 12.20 -19.08
C THR A 159 8.33 11.63 -19.90
N THR A 160 8.58 11.40 -21.18
CA THR A 160 7.65 10.70 -22.06
C THR A 160 8.35 9.45 -22.57
N LEU A 161 7.65 8.32 -22.54
CA LEU A 161 8.10 7.03 -23.06
C LEU A 161 7.00 6.47 -23.96
N ASP A 162 7.32 6.19 -25.23
CA ASP A 162 6.38 5.63 -26.21
C ASP A 162 5.05 6.41 -26.30
N GLY A 163 5.13 7.74 -26.25
CA GLY A 163 3.97 8.64 -26.28
C GLY A 163 3.18 8.72 -24.96
N VAL A 164 3.61 8.02 -23.91
CA VAL A 164 2.98 8.04 -22.57
C VAL A 164 3.75 8.97 -21.64
N ASN A 165 3.04 9.80 -20.88
CA ASN A 165 3.63 10.61 -19.83
C ASN A 165 3.97 9.74 -18.61
N ILE A 166 5.25 9.73 -18.25
CA ILE A 166 5.77 9.05 -17.07
C ILE A 166 5.86 10.07 -15.92
N PRO A 167 5.31 9.76 -14.73
CA PRO A 167 5.39 10.66 -13.58
C PRO A 167 6.84 10.86 -13.14
N ALA A 168 7.08 11.86 -12.29
CA ALA A 168 8.38 11.96 -11.63
C ALA A 168 8.60 10.72 -10.75
N VAL A 169 9.82 10.19 -10.71
CA VAL A 169 10.14 9.00 -9.92
C VAL A 169 11.23 9.36 -8.92
N GLU A 170 10.92 9.23 -7.62
CA GLU A 170 11.88 9.37 -6.53
C GLU A 170 12.17 8.00 -5.94
N ILE A 171 13.45 7.64 -5.82
CA ILE A 171 13.87 6.37 -5.23
C ILE A 171 14.75 6.68 -4.03
N VAL A 172 14.39 6.17 -2.86
CA VAL A 172 15.08 6.39 -1.59
C VAL A 172 15.69 5.07 -1.10
N PHE A 173 16.98 5.08 -0.80
CA PHE A 173 17.72 3.87 -0.44
C PHE A 173 18.08 3.85 1.05
N SER A 174 17.74 2.74 1.72
CA SER A 174 18.24 2.40 3.05
C SER A 174 19.75 2.07 3.10
N LEU A 175 20.43 2.14 1.95
CA LEU A 175 21.80 1.73 1.74
C LEU A 175 22.72 2.95 1.67
N ASN A 176 23.76 2.97 2.49
CA ASN A 176 24.77 4.04 2.45
C ASN A 176 26.15 3.51 2.05
N LYS A 177 26.50 2.26 2.41
CA LYS A 177 27.79 1.67 2.04
C LYS A 177 27.75 1.13 0.61
N ASN A 178 28.70 1.54 -0.22
CA ASN A 178 28.87 1.07 -1.60
C ASN A 178 27.68 1.37 -2.54
N PHE A 179 26.89 2.40 -2.23
CA PHE A 179 25.86 2.87 -3.16
C PHE A 179 26.53 3.31 -4.48
N ARG A 180 26.03 2.77 -5.58
CA ARG A 180 26.45 3.12 -6.94
C ARG A 180 25.19 3.36 -7.74
N ARG A 181 25.05 4.58 -8.26
CA ARG A 181 23.84 5.00 -8.99
C ARG A 181 23.55 4.05 -10.15
N GLU A 182 24.58 3.67 -10.90
CA GLU A 182 24.46 2.85 -12.11
C GLU A 182 23.86 1.46 -11.81
N LYS A 183 24.10 0.93 -10.59
CA LYS A 183 23.56 -0.37 -10.18
C LYS A 183 22.06 -0.36 -9.89
N HIS A 184 21.45 0.82 -9.77
CA HIS A 184 20.06 0.97 -9.35
C HIS A 184 19.17 1.65 -10.42
N GLU A 185 19.73 2.00 -11.59
CA GLU A 185 18.98 2.59 -12.71
C GLU A 185 17.90 1.65 -13.26
N TRP A 186 18.06 0.33 -13.07
CA TRP A 186 17.08 -0.67 -13.47
C TRP A 186 15.69 -0.38 -12.87
N ILE A 187 15.61 0.13 -11.64
CA ILE A 187 14.34 0.41 -10.95
C ILE A 187 13.53 1.44 -11.74
N TYR A 188 14.15 2.56 -12.11
CA TYR A 188 13.50 3.60 -12.90
C TYR A 188 13.14 3.09 -14.30
N ASN A 189 14.09 2.42 -14.95
CA ASN A 189 13.91 1.93 -16.32
C ASN A 189 12.76 0.92 -16.43
N GLU A 190 12.66 -0.02 -15.49
CA GLU A 190 11.60 -1.02 -15.47
C GLU A 190 10.27 -0.41 -15.04
N ALA A 191 10.24 0.37 -13.96
CA ALA A 191 9.00 1.03 -13.52
C ALA A 191 8.40 1.91 -14.62
N SER A 192 9.22 2.67 -15.35
CA SER A 192 8.76 3.52 -16.45
C SER A 192 8.15 2.72 -17.59
N LYS A 193 8.77 1.59 -17.98
CA LYS A 193 8.23 0.71 -19.03
C LYS A 193 6.91 0.04 -18.60
N VAL A 194 6.84 -0.40 -17.34
CA VAL A 194 5.61 -1.00 -16.78
C VAL A 194 4.49 0.05 -16.73
N ILE A 195 4.78 1.28 -16.29
CA ILE A 195 3.82 2.40 -16.30
C ILE A 195 3.33 2.70 -17.72
N ALA A 196 4.23 2.74 -18.70
CA ALA A 196 3.88 2.99 -20.10
C ALA A 196 2.91 1.91 -20.63
N LEU A 197 3.24 0.63 -20.44
CA LEU A 197 2.38 -0.47 -20.87
C LEU A 197 1.04 -0.49 -20.15
N MET A 198 1.03 -0.33 -18.82
CA MET A 198 -0.20 -0.29 -18.04
C MET A 198 -1.11 0.86 -18.49
N THR A 199 -0.52 2.04 -18.76
CA THR A 199 -1.27 3.18 -19.30
C THR A 199 -1.87 2.88 -20.67
N GLN A 200 -1.11 2.26 -21.58
CA GLN A 200 -1.60 1.89 -22.91
C GLN A 200 -2.71 0.83 -22.84
N TRP A 201 -2.53 -0.22 -22.04
CA TRP A 201 -3.51 -1.31 -21.93
C TRP A 201 -4.81 -0.89 -21.26
N THR A 202 -4.71 -0.06 -20.23
CA THR A 202 -5.89 0.42 -19.48
C THR A 202 -6.50 1.66 -20.10
N SER A 203 -5.79 2.33 -21.01
CA SER A 203 -6.10 3.68 -21.47
C SER A 203 -6.26 4.69 -20.33
N PHE A 204 -5.68 4.41 -19.17
CA PHE A 204 -5.77 5.23 -17.96
C PHE A 204 -4.35 5.65 -17.54
N PRO A 205 -4.00 6.95 -17.64
CA PRO A 205 -2.69 7.43 -17.25
C PRO A 205 -2.48 7.33 -15.74
N TYR A 206 -1.23 7.20 -15.32
CA TYR A 206 -0.90 7.19 -13.90
C TYR A 206 -1.43 8.48 -13.23
N PRO A 207 -2.23 8.37 -12.14
CA PRO A 207 -3.06 9.47 -11.65
C PRO A 207 -2.33 10.50 -10.78
N LEU A 208 -1.12 10.20 -10.34
CA LEU A 208 -0.36 11.06 -9.44
C LEU A 208 0.84 11.71 -10.14
N ASP A 209 1.22 12.86 -9.63
CA ASP A 209 2.32 13.66 -10.17
C ASP A 209 3.70 13.00 -10.05
N ALA A 210 3.85 12.11 -9.06
CA ALA A 210 5.07 11.40 -8.75
C ALA A 210 4.79 10.00 -8.18
N LEU A 211 5.71 9.07 -8.44
CA LEU A 211 5.81 7.76 -7.80
C LEU A 211 7.06 7.74 -6.90
N LYS A 212 6.89 7.40 -5.62
CA LYS A 212 8.02 7.25 -4.69
C LYS A 212 8.29 5.77 -4.46
N LEU A 213 9.55 5.35 -4.55
CA LEU A 213 10.00 4.00 -4.26
C LEU A 213 10.99 4.02 -3.09
N PHE A 214 10.79 3.16 -2.11
CA PHE A 214 11.65 3.03 -0.94
C PHE A 214 12.27 1.66 -0.91
N SER A 215 13.60 1.59 -0.77
CA SER A 215 14.29 0.36 -0.37
C SER A 215 14.35 0.33 1.15
N ALA A 216 13.74 -0.68 1.79
CA ALA A 216 13.61 -0.76 3.23
C ALA A 216 13.72 -2.21 3.75
N PRO A 217 14.03 -2.42 5.05
CA PRO A 217 14.14 -3.75 5.64
C PRO A 217 12.77 -4.34 5.98
N ILE A 218 11.98 -4.61 4.94
CA ILE A 218 10.67 -5.25 5.05
C ILE A 218 10.77 -6.77 4.92
N ARG A 219 9.79 -7.49 5.47
CA ARG A 219 9.73 -8.96 5.38
C ARG A 219 9.22 -9.45 4.03
N ALA A 220 8.17 -8.81 3.52
CA ALA A 220 7.65 -9.06 2.18
C ALA A 220 8.66 -8.60 1.13
N SER A 221 8.58 -9.13 -0.09
CA SER A 221 9.45 -8.70 -1.19
C SER A 221 9.16 -7.27 -1.63
N SER A 222 7.90 -6.86 -1.56
CA SER A 222 7.45 -5.49 -1.77
C SER A 222 6.10 -5.22 -1.10
N HIS A 223 5.74 -3.93 -1.01
CA HIS A 223 4.44 -3.43 -0.59
C HIS A 223 4.07 -2.23 -1.46
N SER A 224 2.83 -2.17 -1.94
CA SER A 224 2.37 -1.14 -2.87
C SER A 224 1.18 -0.38 -2.30
N ALA A 225 1.40 0.91 -2.06
CA ALA A 225 0.35 1.89 -1.81
C ALA A 225 0.34 2.92 -2.94
N LEU A 226 -0.82 3.51 -3.26
CA LEU A 226 -0.91 4.46 -4.37
C LEU A 226 0.04 5.65 -4.19
N GLY A 227 1.02 5.81 -5.08
CA GLY A 227 2.05 6.85 -4.98
C GLY A 227 3.28 6.49 -4.17
N LEU A 228 3.30 5.37 -3.45
CA LEU A 228 4.44 4.96 -2.62
C LEU A 228 4.60 3.42 -2.62
N ILE A 229 5.69 2.95 -3.21
CA ILE A 229 6.09 1.54 -3.21
C ILE A 229 7.25 1.35 -2.24
N THR A 230 7.21 0.29 -1.45
CA THR A 230 8.35 -0.13 -0.62
C THR A 230 8.84 -1.49 -1.12
N LEU A 231 10.11 -1.59 -1.47
CA LEU A 231 10.81 -2.78 -1.92
C LEU A 231 11.72 -3.29 -0.79
N GLN A 232 11.91 -4.60 -0.72
CA GLN A 232 12.87 -5.19 0.21
C GLN A 232 14.30 -4.79 -0.18
N ASP A 233 15.02 -4.22 0.77
CA ASP A 233 16.38 -3.73 0.58
C ASP A 233 17.36 -4.78 0.05
N ARG A 234 17.31 -6.02 0.56
CA ARG A 234 18.13 -7.13 0.07
C ARG A 234 17.91 -7.45 -1.40
N LEU A 235 16.69 -7.28 -1.91
CA LEU A 235 16.40 -7.50 -3.33
C LEU A 235 16.97 -6.35 -4.18
N VAL A 236 16.89 -5.13 -3.67
CA VAL A 236 17.46 -3.95 -4.31
C VAL A 236 19.00 -4.00 -4.35
N GLU A 237 19.64 -4.52 -3.30
CA GLU A 237 21.10 -4.76 -3.23
C GLU A 237 21.59 -5.79 -4.26
N HIS A 238 20.72 -6.73 -4.64
CA HIS A 238 21.05 -7.87 -5.50
C HIS A 238 20.15 -7.91 -6.74
N PRO A 239 20.31 -6.96 -7.68
CA PRO A 239 19.49 -6.88 -8.88
C PRO A 239 19.66 -8.08 -9.82
N SER A 240 20.67 -8.93 -9.63
CA SER A 240 20.75 -10.19 -10.38
C SER A 240 19.64 -11.18 -10.01
N TYR A 241 18.92 -10.97 -8.92
CA TYR A 241 17.82 -11.82 -8.50
C TYR A 241 16.55 -11.46 -9.27
N THR A 242 16.03 -12.45 -10.00
CA THR A 242 14.73 -12.39 -10.67
C THR A 242 13.61 -11.84 -9.78
N LEU A 243 13.61 -12.21 -8.48
CA LEU A 243 12.60 -11.77 -7.54
C LEU A 243 12.57 -10.25 -7.34
N ALA A 244 13.70 -9.55 -7.49
CA ALA A 244 13.77 -8.10 -7.39
C ALA A 244 12.93 -7.41 -8.48
N HIS A 245 13.13 -7.85 -9.72
CA HIS A 245 12.41 -7.37 -10.90
C HIS A 245 10.93 -7.72 -10.86
N VAL A 246 10.62 -8.98 -10.54
CA VAL A 246 9.23 -9.46 -10.39
C VAL A 246 8.49 -8.64 -9.35
N SER A 247 9.09 -8.40 -8.18
CA SER A 247 8.45 -7.64 -7.10
C SER A 247 8.22 -6.17 -7.48
N LEU A 248 9.15 -5.57 -8.24
CA LEU A 248 8.97 -4.22 -8.77
C LEU A 248 7.80 -4.16 -9.77
N ILE A 249 7.79 -5.03 -10.78
CA ILE A 249 6.73 -5.09 -11.79
C ILE A 249 5.37 -5.27 -11.11
N HIS A 250 5.29 -6.24 -10.20
CA HIS A 250 4.11 -6.54 -9.41
C HIS A 250 3.58 -5.30 -8.66
N SER A 251 4.44 -4.61 -7.92
CA SER A 251 4.04 -3.42 -7.15
C SER A 251 3.65 -2.24 -8.04
N VAL A 252 4.27 -2.07 -9.22
CA VAL A 252 3.89 -1.01 -10.15
C VAL A 252 2.52 -1.30 -10.78
N ILE A 253 2.20 -2.56 -11.12
CA ILE A 253 0.85 -2.94 -11.60
C ILE A 253 -0.22 -2.64 -10.53
N GLN A 254 0.08 -2.94 -9.27
CA GLN A 254 -0.84 -2.70 -8.14
C GLN A 254 -1.23 -1.23 -7.98
N GLN A 255 -0.46 -0.28 -8.54
CA GLN A 255 -0.86 1.13 -8.58
C GLN A 255 -2.21 1.32 -9.30
N TRP A 256 -2.51 0.50 -10.32
CA TRP A 256 -3.82 0.48 -10.97
C TRP A 256 -4.83 -0.40 -10.23
N LEU A 257 -4.49 -1.66 -9.96
CA LEU A 257 -5.49 -2.65 -9.53
C LEU A 257 -5.92 -2.52 -8.05
N SER A 258 -5.04 -2.03 -7.18
CA SER A 258 -5.31 -1.83 -5.75
C SER A 258 -5.32 -0.36 -5.34
N GLY A 259 -4.58 0.49 -6.08
CA GLY A 259 -4.50 1.92 -5.82
C GLY A 259 -5.67 2.70 -6.43
N ILE A 260 -5.92 2.52 -7.73
CA ILE A 260 -6.98 3.25 -8.46
C ILE A 260 -8.30 2.54 -8.33
N VAL A 261 -8.33 1.23 -8.58
CA VAL A 261 -9.51 0.40 -8.34
C VAL A 261 -9.44 -0.13 -6.92
N SER A 262 -10.56 -0.11 -6.21
CA SER A 262 -10.66 -0.69 -4.87
C SER A 262 -11.72 -1.77 -4.89
N MET A 263 -11.43 -2.85 -4.19
CA MET A 263 -12.33 -3.98 -4.03
C MET A 263 -13.49 -3.60 -3.12
N SER A 264 -14.64 -4.22 -3.35
CA SER A 264 -15.82 -3.99 -2.50
C SER A 264 -15.71 -4.78 -1.19
N THR A 265 -15.05 -5.93 -1.22
CA THR A 265 -14.87 -6.80 -0.05
C THR A 265 -13.46 -7.39 0.00
N ALA A 266 -13.04 -7.85 1.18
CA ALA A 266 -11.72 -8.46 1.37
C ALA A 266 -11.60 -9.83 0.65
N ASP A 267 -12.72 -10.52 0.45
CA ASP A 267 -12.76 -11.83 -0.21
C ASP A 267 -12.36 -11.75 -1.69
N GLU A 268 -12.55 -10.58 -2.31
CA GLU A 268 -12.16 -10.36 -3.69
C GLU A 268 -10.62 -10.17 -3.84
N SER A 269 -9.85 -10.05 -2.75
CA SER A 269 -8.39 -9.86 -2.80
C SER A 269 -7.66 -10.89 -3.68
N CYS A 270 -8.15 -12.13 -3.71
CA CYS A 270 -7.64 -13.19 -4.57
C CYS A 270 -7.75 -12.84 -6.06
N PHE A 271 -8.81 -12.17 -6.49
CA PHE A 271 -8.99 -11.73 -7.87
C PHE A 271 -7.95 -10.68 -8.26
N THR A 272 -7.76 -9.65 -7.43
CA THR A 272 -6.77 -8.60 -7.70
C THR A 272 -5.35 -9.16 -7.73
N GLU A 273 -5.01 -10.06 -6.82
CA GLU A 273 -3.68 -10.71 -6.80
C GLU A 273 -3.48 -11.61 -8.03
N SER A 274 -4.51 -12.38 -8.41
CA SER A 274 -4.47 -13.25 -9.60
C SER A 274 -4.32 -12.43 -10.89
N LEU A 275 -5.06 -11.32 -11.00
CA LEU A 275 -4.97 -10.42 -12.15
C LEU A 275 -3.61 -9.73 -12.20
N THR A 276 -3.07 -9.30 -11.05
CA THR A 276 -1.73 -8.73 -10.95
C THR A 276 -0.68 -9.73 -11.44
N THR A 277 -0.76 -10.97 -10.97
CA THR A 277 0.14 -12.06 -11.39
C THR A 277 0.05 -12.35 -12.89
N TYR A 278 -1.16 -12.35 -13.46
CA TYR A 278 -1.36 -12.52 -14.90
C TYR A 278 -0.75 -11.36 -15.70
N LEU A 279 -0.96 -10.12 -15.27
CA LEU A 279 -0.41 -8.95 -15.94
C LEU A 279 1.11 -8.89 -15.82
N GLU A 280 1.68 -9.25 -14.67
CA GLU A 280 3.13 -9.38 -14.48
C GLU A 280 3.73 -10.30 -15.54
N TRP A 281 3.11 -11.47 -15.75
CA TRP A 281 3.53 -12.39 -16.81
C TRP A 281 3.43 -11.78 -18.20
N LYS A 282 2.30 -11.13 -18.52
CA LYS A 282 2.10 -10.47 -19.82
C LYS A 282 3.09 -9.35 -20.09
N ILE A 283 3.39 -8.55 -19.08
CA ILE A 283 4.37 -7.47 -19.17
C ILE A 283 5.76 -8.05 -19.41
N ASN A 284 6.12 -9.11 -18.67
CA ASN A 284 7.40 -9.76 -18.88
C ASN A 284 7.51 -10.45 -20.25
N GLU A 285 6.41 -10.96 -20.81
CA GLU A 285 6.36 -11.49 -22.19
C GLU A 285 6.69 -10.41 -23.23
N GLN A 286 6.20 -9.19 -23.05
CA GLN A 286 6.45 -8.08 -23.98
C GLN A 286 7.81 -7.40 -23.77
N LEU A 287 8.19 -7.15 -22.51
CA LEU A 287 9.38 -6.37 -22.19
C LEU A 287 10.65 -7.23 -22.01
N ASN A 288 10.50 -8.54 -21.81
CA ASN A 288 11.59 -9.48 -21.54
C ASN A 288 12.55 -9.00 -20.42
N ILE A 289 11.98 -8.45 -19.33
CA ILE A 289 12.76 -7.95 -18.19
C ILE A 289 13.46 -9.09 -17.46
N VAL A 290 12.74 -10.20 -17.24
CA VAL A 290 13.20 -11.37 -16.53
C VAL A 290 13.44 -12.52 -17.49
N ASN A 291 14.66 -13.08 -17.44
CA ASN A 291 15.02 -14.26 -18.22
C ASN A 291 14.23 -15.49 -17.72
N LYS A 292 13.43 -16.06 -18.62
CA LYS A 292 12.33 -17.00 -18.32
C LYS A 292 12.80 -18.37 -17.83
N THR A 293 12.86 -18.58 -16.51
CA THR A 293 12.66 -19.92 -15.91
C THR A 293 11.20 -20.19 -15.55
N ARG A 294 10.40 -19.14 -15.32
CA ARG A 294 8.99 -19.23 -14.92
C ARG A 294 7.98 -19.39 -16.07
N ALA A 295 8.39 -19.22 -17.32
CA ALA A 295 7.47 -19.35 -18.45
C ALA A 295 6.92 -20.78 -18.58
N GLY A 296 7.76 -21.81 -18.36
CA GLY A 296 7.32 -23.20 -18.35
C GLY A 296 6.43 -23.55 -17.15
N GLU A 297 6.71 -22.98 -15.97
CA GLU A 297 5.84 -23.14 -14.79
C GLU A 297 4.47 -22.49 -14.98
N ILE A 298 4.43 -21.29 -15.58
CA ILE A 298 3.19 -20.55 -15.84
C ILE A 298 2.38 -21.17 -17.00
N GLU A 299 3.05 -21.70 -18.02
CA GLU A 299 2.38 -22.45 -19.10
C GLU A 299 1.70 -23.74 -18.58
N ALA A 300 2.23 -24.33 -17.51
CA ALA A 300 1.62 -25.49 -16.84
C ALA A 300 0.37 -25.13 -16.00
N ILE A 301 0.28 -23.92 -15.45
CA ILE A 301 -0.89 -23.43 -14.69
C ILE A 301 -1.86 -22.60 -15.55
N ARG A 302 -1.54 -22.35 -16.82
CA ARG A 302 -2.47 -21.72 -17.76
C ARG A 302 -3.74 -22.55 -17.82
N PRO A 303 -4.94 -21.97 -17.56
CA PRO A 303 -6.18 -22.63 -17.92
C PRO A 303 -6.12 -22.92 -19.41
N LYS A 304 -6.05 -24.20 -19.77
CA LYS A 304 -6.14 -24.61 -21.17
C LYS A 304 -7.46 -24.08 -21.70
N ASP A 305 -7.41 -23.59 -22.93
CA ASP A 305 -8.50 -22.89 -23.60
C ASP A 305 -9.86 -23.56 -23.34
N LEU A 306 -10.70 -22.91 -22.52
CA LEU A 306 -12.01 -23.42 -22.12
C LEU A 306 -12.97 -23.55 -23.32
N SER A 307 -12.65 -22.92 -24.46
CA SER A 307 -13.40 -23.07 -25.71
C SER A 307 -13.11 -24.41 -26.41
N THR A 308 -11.99 -25.06 -26.07
CA THR A 308 -11.61 -26.39 -26.58
C THR A 308 -12.05 -27.53 -25.66
N GLU A 309 -12.55 -27.24 -24.46
CA GLU A 309 -13.21 -28.22 -23.56
C GLU A 309 -14.64 -28.53 -24.05
N GLY A 310 -14.73 -28.99 -25.30
CA GLY A 310 -15.90 -29.70 -25.77
C GLY A 310 -16.02 -31.03 -25.03
N ARG A 311 -17.03 -31.12 -24.15
CA ARG A 311 -17.56 -32.38 -23.58
C ARG A 311 -16.55 -33.23 -22.80
N ASP A 312 -16.08 -32.73 -21.66
CA ASP A 312 -15.53 -33.63 -20.65
C ASP A 312 -16.63 -33.98 -19.61
N GLU A 313 -17.51 -34.92 -19.97
CA GLU A 313 -18.58 -35.42 -19.10
C GLU A 313 -18.04 -35.96 -17.76
N SER A 314 -16.75 -36.33 -17.71
CA SER A 314 -16.10 -36.87 -16.52
C SER A 314 -15.91 -35.83 -15.39
N ARG A 315 -15.83 -34.52 -15.72
CA ARG A 315 -15.75 -33.45 -14.72
C ARG A 315 -17.12 -33.08 -14.13
N MET A 316 -18.18 -33.12 -14.94
CA MET A 316 -19.55 -32.85 -14.46
C MET A 316 -20.04 -33.90 -13.46
N LEU A 317 -19.66 -35.18 -13.64
CA LEU A 317 -20.05 -36.26 -12.73
C LEU A 317 -19.43 -36.12 -11.33
N ARG A 318 -18.19 -35.59 -11.23
CA ARG A 318 -17.53 -35.36 -9.93
C ARG A 318 -18.13 -34.20 -9.14
N SER A 319 -18.76 -33.21 -9.80
CA SER A 319 -19.50 -32.15 -9.10
C SER A 319 -20.88 -32.59 -8.58
N LEU A 320 -21.46 -33.65 -9.15
CA LEU A 320 -22.77 -34.17 -8.74
C LEU A 320 -22.67 -35.17 -7.57
N GLU A 321 -21.59 -35.94 -7.47
CA GLU A 321 -21.40 -36.92 -6.39
C GLU A 321 -21.14 -36.30 -5.00
N VAL A 322 -20.79 -35.01 -4.91
CA VAL A 322 -20.58 -34.31 -3.62
C VAL A 322 -21.88 -33.76 -3.02
N SER A 323 -23.02 -33.91 -3.71
CA SER A 323 -24.31 -33.31 -3.32
C SER A 323 -25.41 -34.30 -2.94
N ILE A 324 -25.05 -35.53 -2.52
CA ILE A 324 -26.02 -36.48 -1.95
C ILE A 324 -25.79 -36.57 -0.42
N PRO A 325 -26.74 -36.11 0.41
CA PRO A 325 -26.64 -36.31 1.86
C PRO A 325 -26.96 -37.77 2.17
N THR A 326 -26.02 -38.48 2.79
CA THR A 326 -26.31 -39.78 3.42
C THR A 326 -27.10 -39.55 4.71
N HIS A 327 -28.23 -40.25 4.80
CA HIS A 327 -29.24 -40.25 5.86
C HIS A 327 -28.71 -40.34 7.30
#